data_AF-A0A6B3PLU9-F1
#
_entry.id   AF-A0A6B3PLU9-F1
#
_cell.length_a   1.000
_cell.length_b   1.000
_cell.length_c   1.000
_cell.angle_alpha   90.00
_cell.angle_beta   90.00
_cell.angle_gamma   90.00
#
_symmetry.space_group_name_H-M   'P 1'
#
loop_
_entity.id
_entity.type
_entity.pdbx_description
1 polymer ?
#
loop_
_entity_poly.entity_id
_entity_poly.type
_entity_poly.pdbx_seq_one_letter_code
_entity_poly.pdbx_strand_id
1 'polypeptide(L)'
;MDSSKKVNTKNGLGIKPKKWTKEHSKNVQDFIKQHYAQTDPVEKLENRLFAIKLQMQDYLQNEDITEIKTVGEFIQEAIAAFKELLQISKKALAEHWETTTANLSKYLNKERVLNVELALKIASTLDVPAQLLLDIQIKNELIKVGNKKDYEKEFSLEELIRA
;
A
#
# COMPACT_ATOMS: atom_id res chain seq x y z
N MET A 1 -35.49 26.50 -31.14
CA MET A 1 -34.84 25.23 -30.79
C MET A 1 -33.35 25.42 -31.02
N ASP A 2 -32.58 25.68 -29.97
CA ASP A 2 -31.14 25.44 -30.02
C ASP A 2 -30.73 24.81 -28.69
N SER A 3 -30.33 23.56 -28.78
CA SER A 3 -30.04 22.66 -27.67
C SER A 3 -28.56 22.78 -27.32
N SER A 4 -28.24 23.69 -26.41
CA SER A 4 -26.90 23.83 -25.84
C SER A 4 -26.56 22.59 -25.02
N LYS A 5 -25.70 21.74 -25.61
CA LYS A 5 -25.16 20.51 -25.03
C LYS A 5 -24.56 20.75 -23.65
N LYS A 6 -25.11 20.09 -22.63
CA LYS A 6 -24.45 19.90 -21.33
C LYS A 6 -23.19 19.06 -21.53
N VAL A 7 -22.01 19.67 -21.37
CA VAL A 7 -20.74 18.93 -21.36
C VAL A 7 -20.52 18.39 -19.94
N ASN A 8 -20.72 17.09 -19.76
CA ASN A 8 -20.35 16.38 -18.54
C ASN A 8 -18.83 16.12 -18.56
N THR A 9 -18.04 16.94 -17.85
CA THR A 9 -16.60 16.75 -17.69
C THR A 9 -16.31 16.13 -16.32
N LYS A 10 -16.06 14.81 -16.30
CA LYS A 10 -15.77 14.03 -15.08
C LYS A 10 -14.48 14.38 -14.33
N ASN A 11 -13.71 15.39 -14.75
CA ASN A 11 -12.34 15.61 -14.24
C ASN A 11 -12.09 17.02 -13.67
N GLY A 12 -13.12 17.84 -13.46
CA GLY A 12 -13.01 19.15 -12.76
C GLY A 12 -12.18 20.26 -13.44
N LEU A 13 -11.34 19.93 -14.43
CA LEU A 13 -10.35 20.85 -15.03
C LEU A 13 -10.79 21.48 -16.36
N GLY A 14 -11.99 21.19 -16.87
CA GLY A 14 -12.49 21.74 -18.14
C GLY A 14 -11.72 21.31 -19.41
N ILE A 15 -10.64 20.54 -19.27
CA ILE A 15 -9.81 20.06 -20.37
C ILE A 15 -10.19 18.61 -20.68
N LYS A 16 -10.54 18.33 -21.94
CA LYS A 16 -10.68 16.94 -22.41
C LYS A 16 -9.29 16.31 -22.39
N PRO A 17 -9.06 15.18 -21.69
CA PRO A 17 -7.77 14.51 -21.73
C PRO A 17 -7.44 14.18 -23.19
N LYS A 18 -6.28 14.64 -23.65
CA LYS A 18 -5.80 14.38 -25.00
C LYS A 18 -5.60 12.88 -25.14
N LYS A 19 -6.41 12.22 -25.98
CA LYS A 19 -6.20 10.81 -26.32
C LYS A 19 -4.86 10.67 -27.04
N TRP A 20 -3.93 9.93 -26.46
CA TRP A 20 -2.65 9.65 -27.09
C TRP A 20 -2.84 8.70 -28.28
N THR A 21 -2.02 8.87 -29.32
CA THR A 21 -1.95 7.90 -30.41
C THR A 21 -1.26 6.62 -29.93
N LYS A 22 -1.54 5.49 -30.57
CA LYS A 22 -0.87 4.21 -30.25
C LYS A 22 0.65 4.32 -30.35
N GLU A 23 1.12 5.04 -31.37
CA GLU A 23 2.55 5.31 -31.60
C GLU A 23 3.16 6.14 -30.46
N HIS A 24 2.49 7.22 -30.03
CA HIS A 24 2.99 8.04 -28.93
C HIS A 24 3.05 7.25 -27.62
N SER A 25 2.02 6.45 -27.31
CA SER A 25 2.04 5.57 -26.14
C SER A 25 3.18 4.55 -26.19
N LYS A 26 3.46 3.97 -27.37
CA LYS A 26 4.58 3.04 -27.55
C LYS A 26 5.92 3.74 -27.32
N ASN A 27 6.12 4.93 -27.90
CA ASN A 27 7.37 5.67 -27.75
C ASN A 27 7.65 6.05 -26.29
N VAL A 28 6.62 6.46 -25.55
CA VAL A 28 6.75 6.72 -24.11
C VAL A 28 7.09 5.43 -23.33
N GLN A 29 6.44 4.31 -23.63
CA GLN A 29 6.75 3.03 -23.00
C GLN A 29 8.19 2.58 -23.28
N ASP A 30 8.65 2.73 -24.51
CA ASP A 30 10.01 2.34 -24.90
C ASP A 30 11.06 3.25 -24.25
N PHE A 31 10.79 4.57 -24.17
CA PHE A 31 11.62 5.51 -23.42
C PHE A 31 11.72 5.16 -21.93
N ILE A 32 10.58 4.86 -21.28
CA ILE A 32 10.55 4.45 -19.87
C ILE A 32 11.36 3.17 -19.66
N LYS A 33 11.21 2.16 -20.53
CA LYS A 33 11.97 0.91 -20.45
C LYS A 33 13.46 1.13 -20.61
N GLN A 34 13.85 1.95 -21.58
CA GLN A 34 15.26 2.26 -21.82
C GLN A 34 15.88 2.99 -20.62
N HIS A 35 15.16 3.98 -20.08
CA HIS A 35 15.62 4.72 -18.91
C HIS A 35 15.74 3.79 -17.69
N TYR A 36 14.70 3.00 -17.41
CA TYR A 36 14.71 2.01 -16.33
C TYR A 36 15.84 0.97 -16.47
N ALA A 37 16.23 0.59 -17.68
CA ALA A 37 17.35 -0.31 -17.88
C ALA A 37 18.69 0.29 -17.43
N GLN A 38 18.85 1.61 -17.55
CA GLN A 38 20.07 2.35 -17.23
C GLN A 38 20.11 2.93 -15.81
N THR A 39 18.97 3.02 -15.13
CA THR A 39 18.86 3.46 -13.73
C THR A 39 19.71 2.58 -12.80
N ASP A 40 20.28 3.17 -11.75
CA ASP A 40 21.04 2.45 -10.73
C ASP A 40 20.13 1.51 -9.90
N PRO A 41 20.60 0.32 -9.46
CA PRO A 41 19.78 -0.58 -8.65
C PRO A 41 19.22 0.03 -7.35
N VAL A 42 19.95 0.94 -6.71
CA VAL A 42 19.49 1.63 -5.49
C VAL A 42 18.34 2.58 -5.83
N GLU A 43 18.47 3.37 -6.90
CA GLU A 43 17.40 4.27 -7.35
C GLU A 43 16.15 3.47 -7.80
N LYS A 44 16.32 2.30 -8.43
CA LYS A 44 15.19 1.40 -8.71
C LYS A 44 14.51 0.92 -7.43
N LEU A 45 15.29 0.65 -6.39
CA LEU A 45 14.75 0.21 -5.10
C LEU A 45 13.97 1.34 -4.44
N GLU A 46 14.51 2.55 -4.39
CA GLU A 46 13.82 3.74 -3.87
C GLU A 46 12.49 3.96 -4.60
N ASN A 47 12.48 3.89 -5.93
CA ASN A 47 11.25 3.98 -6.72
C ASN A 47 10.25 2.85 -6.41
N ARG A 48 10.72 1.62 -6.18
CA ARG A 48 9.86 0.49 -5.78
C ARG A 48 9.27 0.69 -4.39
N LEU A 49 10.07 1.12 -3.42
CA LEU A 49 9.62 1.41 -2.06
C LEU A 49 8.61 2.56 -2.04
N PHE A 50 8.85 3.60 -2.84
CA PHE A 50 7.90 4.69 -3.02
C PHE A 50 6.58 4.22 -3.61
N ALA A 51 6.60 3.35 -4.62
CA ALA A 51 5.38 2.77 -5.17
C ALA A 51 4.61 1.95 -4.12
N ILE A 52 5.30 1.15 -3.30
CA ILE A 52 4.69 0.38 -2.20
C ILE A 52 4.04 1.33 -1.18
N LYS A 53 4.72 2.43 -0.82
CA LYS A 53 4.18 3.47 0.07
C LYS A 53 2.88 4.08 -0.48
N LEU A 54 2.84 4.39 -1.77
CA LEU A 54 1.62 4.90 -2.41
C LEU A 54 0.49 3.88 -2.38
N GLN A 55 0.79 2.60 -2.64
CA GLN A 55 -0.21 1.52 -2.55
C GLN A 55 -0.76 1.35 -1.13
N MET A 56 0.09 1.49 -0.11
CA MET A 56 -0.33 1.47 1.29
C MET A 56 -1.25 2.64 1.62
N GLN A 57 -0.95 3.85 1.12
CA GLN A 57 -1.81 5.02 1.29
C GLN A 57 -3.16 4.85 0.61
N ASP A 58 -3.17 4.39 -0.64
CA ASP A 58 -4.38 4.10 -1.41
C ASP A 58 -5.25 3.05 -0.71
N TYR A 59 -4.64 1.98 -0.20
CA TYR A 59 -5.32 0.96 0.60
C TYR A 59 -6.00 1.54 1.84
N LEU A 60 -5.35 2.47 2.55
CA LEU A 60 -5.94 3.13 3.72
C LEU A 60 -7.08 4.08 3.37
N GLN A 61 -7.05 4.70 2.19
CA GLN A 61 -8.10 5.61 1.74
C GLN A 61 -9.30 4.89 1.12
N ASN A 62 -9.13 3.66 0.64
CA ASN A 62 -10.22 2.91 0.03
C ASN A 62 -11.22 2.41 1.08
N GLU A 63 -12.47 2.88 1.02
CA GLU A 63 -13.56 2.44 1.91
C GLU A 63 -14.22 1.14 1.40
N ASP A 64 -14.17 0.89 0.09
CA ASP A 64 -14.79 -0.26 -0.59
C ASP A 64 -13.80 -1.42 -0.79
N ILE A 65 -13.16 -1.87 0.30
CA ILE A 65 -12.17 -2.95 0.23
C ILE A 65 -12.86 -4.30 -0.01
N THR A 66 -12.65 -4.87 -1.20
CA THR A 66 -13.12 -6.22 -1.55
C THR A 66 -12.13 -7.32 -1.16
N GLU A 67 -10.84 -6.98 -1.01
CA GLU A 67 -9.78 -7.91 -0.67
C GLU A 67 -8.84 -7.30 0.39
N ILE A 68 -8.66 -8.01 1.50
CA ILE A 68 -7.81 -7.54 2.60
C ILE A 68 -6.35 -7.82 2.26
N LYS A 69 -5.56 -6.76 2.07
CA LYS A 69 -4.10 -6.84 1.98
C LYS A 69 -3.48 -6.53 3.34
N THR A 70 -2.68 -7.45 3.84
CA THR A 70 -2.02 -7.38 5.14
C THR A 70 -0.75 -6.54 5.09
N VAL A 71 -0.36 -6.00 6.25
CA VAL A 71 0.95 -5.34 6.41
C VAL A 71 2.11 -6.27 6.05
N GLY A 72 1.97 -7.57 6.34
CA GLY A 72 2.95 -8.59 6.00
C GLY A 72 3.18 -8.72 4.50
N GLU A 73 2.13 -8.63 3.68
CA GLU A 73 2.22 -8.69 2.21
C GLU A 73 2.96 -7.46 1.64
N PHE A 74 2.69 -6.26 2.14
CA PHE A 74 3.45 -5.07 1.73
C PHE A 74 4.94 -5.18 2.08
N ILE A 75 5.28 -5.70 3.27
CA ILE A 75 6.67 -5.92 3.67
C ILE A 75 7.31 -7.02 2.83
N GLN A 76 6.58 -8.08 2.46
CA GLN A 76 7.08 -9.12 1.56
C GLN A 76 7.43 -8.56 0.18
N GLU A 77 6.59 -7.67 -0.39
CA GLU A 77 6.88 -6.98 -1.65
C GLU A 77 8.15 -6.14 -1.56
N ALA A 78 8.35 -5.43 -0.46
CA ALA A 78 9.58 -4.68 -0.22
C ALA A 78 10.81 -5.61 -0.13
N ILE A 79 10.73 -6.69 0.66
CA ILE A 79 11.81 -7.70 0.77
C ILE A 79 12.17 -8.30 -0.60
N ALA A 80 11.17 -8.55 -1.46
CA ALA A 80 11.41 -9.03 -2.81
C ALA A 80 12.19 -8.00 -3.63
N ALA A 81 11.84 -6.71 -3.55
CA ALA A 81 12.59 -5.65 -4.24
C ALA A 81 14.06 -5.56 -3.78
N PHE A 82 14.33 -5.67 -2.47
CA PHE A 82 15.69 -5.75 -1.93
C PHE A 82 16.47 -6.93 -2.52
N LYS A 83 15.83 -8.09 -2.63
CA LYS A 83 16.46 -9.31 -3.16
C LYS A 83 16.74 -9.20 -4.65
N GLU A 84 15.78 -8.69 -5.43
CA GLU A 84 15.89 -8.58 -6.89
C GLU A 84 16.95 -7.55 -7.30
N LEU A 85 16.97 -6.39 -6.66
CA LEU A 85 17.78 -5.25 -7.08
C LEU A 85 19.16 -5.23 -6.43
N LEU A 86 19.26 -5.56 -5.14
CA LEU A 86 20.51 -5.45 -4.37
C LEU A 86 21.05 -6.79 -3.88
N GLN A 87 20.40 -7.92 -4.22
CA GLN A 87 20.75 -9.26 -3.72
C GLN A 87 20.71 -9.42 -2.19
N ILE A 88 20.06 -8.48 -1.49
CA ILE A 88 19.90 -8.52 -0.04
C ILE A 88 18.85 -9.58 0.32
N SER A 89 19.23 -10.51 1.19
CA SER A 89 18.36 -11.63 1.57
C SER A 89 17.39 -11.25 2.70
N LYS A 90 16.27 -11.99 2.78
CA LYS A 90 15.35 -11.90 3.94
C LYS A 90 16.07 -12.13 5.27
N LYS A 91 17.09 -12.99 5.29
CA LYS A 91 17.91 -13.25 6.48
C LYS A 91 18.68 -12.00 6.90
N ALA A 92 19.36 -11.34 5.96
CA ALA A 92 20.10 -10.11 6.22
C ALA A 92 19.18 -8.97 6.72
N LEU A 93 17.98 -8.84 6.15
CA LEU A 93 16.98 -7.88 6.64
C LEU A 93 16.47 -8.23 8.04
N ALA A 94 16.23 -9.52 8.32
CA ALA A 94 15.83 -9.96 9.66
C ALA A 94 16.90 -9.60 10.70
N GLU A 95 18.18 -9.88 10.40
CA GLU A 95 19.31 -9.52 11.25
C GLU A 95 19.43 -8.01 11.44
N HIS A 96 19.27 -7.22 10.36
CA HIS A 96 19.26 -5.76 10.42
C HIS A 96 18.12 -5.19 11.27
N TRP A 97 16.94 -5.83 11.25
CA TRP A 97 15.80 -5.45 12.10
C TRP A 97 15.83 -6.10 13.49
N GLU A 98 16.96 -6.70 13.86
CA GLU A 98 17.19 -7.33 15.17
C GLU A 98 16.13 -8.40 15.50
N THR A 99 15.76 -9.19 14.49
CA THR A 99 14.80 -10.31 14.61
C THR A 99 15.35 -11.57 13.94
N THR A 100 14.74 -12.71 14.24
CA THR A 100 15.10 -13.97 13.56
C THR A 100 14.29 -14.13 12.28
N THR A 101 14.80 -14.85 11.29
CA THR A 101 14.04 -15.16 10.07
C THR A 101 12.72 -15.90 10.38
N ALA A 102 12.72 -16.77 11.40
CA ALA A 102 11.52 -17.46 11.86
C ALA A 102 10.50 -16.48 12.47
N ASN A 103 10.94 -15.57 13.34
CA ASN A 103 10.06 -14.55 13.93
C ASN A 103 9.54 -13.60 12.86
N LEU A 104 10.39 -13.10 11.97
CA LEU A 104 10.00 -12.27 10.84
C LEU A 104 8.90 -12.96 10.01
N SER A 105 9.07 -14.24 9.69
CA SER A 105 8.08 -15.00 8.91
C SER A 105 6.70 -15.04 9.57
N LYS A 106 6.64 -15.12 10.90
CA LYS A 106 5.35 -15.09 11.63
C LYS A 106 4.63 -13.74 11.47
N TYR A 107 5.36 -12.63 11.46
CA TYR A 107 4.76 -11.31 11.19
C TYR A 107 4.28 -11.22 9.74
N LEU A 108 5.12 -11.67 8.79
CA LEU A 108 4.78 -11.64 7.36
C LEU A 108 3.56 -12.50 7.00
N ASN A 109 3.38 -13.63 7.70
CA ASN A 109 2.28 -14.57 7.47
C ASN A 109 1.03 -14.28 8.32
N LYS A 110 0.92 -13.10 8.95
CA LYS A 110 -0.22 -12.71 9.80
C LYS A 110 -0.42 -13.62 11.04
N GLU A 111 0.59 -14.39 11.43
CA GLU A 111 0.57 -15.19 12.67
C GLU A 111 0.88 -14.31 13.89
N ARG A 112 1.52 -13.15 13.69
CA ARG A 112 1.81 -12.15 14.73
C ARG A 112 1.52 -10.73 14.24
N VAL A 113 1.01 -9.94 15.16
CA VAL A 113 0.81 -8.48 15.03
C VAL A 113 2.16 -7.79 15.17
N LEU A 114 2.48 -6.84 14.29
CA LEU A 114 3.68 -6.01 14.41
C LEU A 114 3.59 -5.17 15.68
N ASN A 115 4.64 -5.24 16.50
CA ASN A 115 4.84 -4.29 17.60
C ASN A 115 5.43 -2.98 17.06
N VAL A 116 5.32 -1.92 17.85
CA VAL A 116 5.75 -0.56 17.47
C VAL A 116 7.25 -0.50 17.17
N GLU A 117 8.09 -1.15 17.98
CA GLU A 117 9.54 -1.13 17.82
C GLU A 117 9.99 -1.76 16.49
N LEU A 118 9.46 -2.94 16.17
CA LEU A 118 9.75 -3.62 14.91
C LEU A 118 9.17 -2.84 13.72
N ALA A 119 7.98 -2.23 13.88
CA ALA A 119 7.42 -1.35 12.85
C ALA A 119 8.34 -0.16 12.57
N LEU A 120 8.92 0.48 13.59
CA LEU A 120 9.89 1.58 13.43
C LEU A 120 11.17 1.13 12.69
N LYS A 121 11.72 -0.03 13.06
CA LYS A 121 12.91 -0.60 12.40
C LYS A 121 12.65 -0.86 10.91
N ILE A 122 11.55 -1.55 10.59
CA ILE A 122 11.15 -1.84 9.21
C ILE A 122 10.89 -0.55 8.44
N ALA A 123 10.06 0.34 8.99
CA ALA A 123 9.68 1.62 8.39
C ALA A 123 10.88 2.46 7.98
N SER A 124 11.89 2.55 8.87
CA SER A 124 13.12 3.31 8.63
C SER A 124 13.92 2.75 7.44
N THR A 125 14.02 1.42 7.32
CA THR A 125 14.71 0.79 6.18
C THR A 125 13.92 0.92 4.87
N LEU A 126 12.59 0.96 4.94
CA LEU A 126 11.71 1.01 3.77
C LEU A 126 11.37 2.44 3.29
N ASP A 127 11.83 3.48 4.00
CA ASP A 127 11.44 4.88 3.80
C ASP A 127 9.90 5.11 3.80
N VAL A 128 9.21 4.37 4.68
CA VAL A 128 7.77 4.53 4.90
C VAL A 128 7.50 4.97 6.34
N PRO A 129 6.46 5.77 6.63
CA PRO A 129 6.08 6.07 8.00
C PRO A 129 5.65 4.80 8.75
N ALA A 130 6.16 4.57 9.96
CA ALA A 130 5.75 3.43 10.78
C ALA A 130 4.24 3.44 11.07
N GLN A 131 3.65 4.63 11.19
CA GLN A 131 2.22 4.84 11.32
C GLN A 131 1.45 4.16 10.17
N LEU A 132 1.98 4.21 8.94
CA LEU A 132 1.31 3.61 7.78
C LEU A 132 1.22 2.08 7.90
N LEU A 133 2.25 1.43 8.43
CA LEU A 133 2.25 -0.01 8.69
C LEU A 133 1.21 -0.37 9.77
N LEU A 134 1.17 0.42 10.85
CA LEU A 134 0.28 0.19 11.99
C LEU A 134 -1.18 0.49 11.64
N ASP A 135 -1.46 1.54 10.88
CA ASP A 135 -2.80 1.88 10.42
C ASP A 135 -3.39 0.78 9.55
N ILE A 136 -2.60 0.17 8.66
CA ILE A 136 -3.06 -0.96 7.84
C ILE A 136 -3.44 -2.14 8.72
N GLN A 137 -2.62 -2.43 9.73
CA GLN A 137 -2.91 -3.49 10.68
C GLN A 137 -4.23 -3.22 11.44
N ILE A 138 -4.40 -2.01 11.96
CA ILE A 138 -5.61 -1.60 12.67
C ILE A 138 -6.83 -1.64 11.75
N LYS A 139 -6.75 -1.06 10.55
CA LYS A 139 -7.82 -1.09 9.55
C LYS A 139 -8.28 -2.52 9.25
N ASN A 140 -7.33 -3.44 9.08
CA ASN A 140 -7.63 -4.84 8.82
C ASN A 140 -8.28 -5.56 10.00
N GLU A 141 -7.89 -5.22 11.23
CA GLU A 141 -8.54 -5.72 12.44
C GLU A 141 -9.97 -5.20 12.57
N LEU A 142 -10.19 -3.91 12.32
CA LEU A 142 -11.52 -3.29 12.32
C LEU A 142 -12.45 -3.93 11.29
N ILE A 143 -12.01 -4.13 10.05
CA ILE A 143 -12.80 -4.82 9.01
C ILE A 143 -13.16 -6.24 9.46
N LYS A 144 -12.19 -6.98 10.03
CA LYS A 144 -12.40 -8.36 10.47
C LYS A 144 -13.39 -8.48 11.64
N VAL A 145 -13.42 -7.48 12.53
CA VAL A 145 -14.28 -7.47 13.72
C VAL A 145 -15.65 -6.86 13.42
N GLY A 146 -15.71 -5.74 12.70
CA GLY A 146 -16.95 -5.07 12.28
C GLY A 146 -17.86 -5.96 11.44
N ASN A 147 -17.28 -6.82 10.59
CA ASN A 147 -18.07 -7.81 9.84
C ASN A 147 -18.70 -8.93 10.69
N LYS A 148 -18.32 -9.07 11.97
CA LYS A 148 -18.80 -10.16 12.85
C LYS A 148 -19.88 -9.75 13.83
N LYS A 149 -20.00 -8.47 14.14
CA LYS A 149 -20.95 -7.94 15.11
C LYS A 149 -21.38 -6.54 14.72
N ASP A 150 -22.68 -6.27 14.85
CA ASP A 150 -23.25 -4.95 14.65
C ASP A 150 -23.10 -4.13 15.94
N TYR A 151 -21.87 -3.70 16.21
CA TYR A 151 -21.53 -2.92 17.41
C TYR A 151 -22.27 -1.58 17.45
N GLU A 152 -22.57 -1.00 16.28
CA GLU A 152 -23.31 0.26 16.20
C GLU A 152 -24.71 0.12 16.79
N LYS A 153 -25.35 -1.03 16.59
CA LYS A 153 -26.66 -1.31 17.17
C LYS A 153 -26.57 -1.80 18.61
N GLU A 154 -25.68 -2.76 18.89
CA GLU A 154 -25.56 -3.43 20.20
C GLU A 154 -25.08 -2.51 21.31
N PHE A 155 -24.30 -1.47 20.99
CA PHE A 155 -23.73 -0.54 21.96
C PHE A 155 -24.10 0.91 21.64
N SER A 156 -25.26 1.11 21.00
CA SER A 156 -25.82 2.43 20.72
C SER A 156 -26.20 3.15 22.01
N LEU A 157 -26.19 4.49 21.99
CA LEU A 157 -26.72 5.28 23.11
C LEU A 157 -28.21 4.98 23.33
N GLU A 158 -28.95 4.70 22.25
CA GLU A 158 -30.35 4.32 22.30
C GLU A 158 -30.58 2.97 23.01
N GLU A 159 -29.66 2.02 22.87
CA GLU A 159 -29.66 0.78 23.66
C GLU A 159 -29.46 1.10 25.14
N LEU A 160 -28.44 1.91 25.46
CA LEU A 160 -28.12 2.28 26.84
C LEU A 160 -29.26 3.02 27.54
N ILE A 161 -29.98 3.89 26.83
CA ILE A 161 -31.11 4.65 27.38
C ILE A 161 -32.32 3.74 27.65
N ARG A 162 -32.42 2.58 26.98
CA ARG A 162 -33.54 1.63 27.14
C ARG A 162 -33.28 0.56 28.21
N ALA A 163 -32.05 0.41 28.68
CA ALA A 163 -31.63 -0.53 29.72
C ALA A 163 -31.98 -0.04 31.14
#